data_AF-A0A914AK97-F1
#
_entry.id   AF-A0A914AK97-F1
#
_cell.length_a   1.000
_cell.length_b   1.000
_cell.length_c   1.000
_cell.angle_alpha   90.00
_cell.angle_beta   90.00
_cell.angle_gamma   90.00
#
_symmetry.space_group_name_H-M   'P 1'
#
loop_
_entity.id
_entity.type
_entity.pdbx_description
1 polymer ?
#
loop_
_entity_poly.entity_id
_entity_poly.type
_entity_poly.pdbx_seq_one_letter_code
_entity_poly.pdbx_strand_id
1 'polypeptide(L)'
;MTEADTTTLERDRLFTFRDEETDDELQVKIPEVIDPAYGMYVWPCAPVLAQYVWTRRKWIHGKHVVELGAGTSLPGVLAAVCGARVTLTDHSRLPRCLGNCLKSCQANGVADKVDVVGLTWGEFPPEVFQLPGFDIILASDCFYDTKEFENILATLHFLLDRSKNATCWITYQERSLIGLDCFIYFKEQERQIY
;
A
#
# COMPACT_ATOMS: atom_id res chain seq x y z
N MET A 1 39.10 -9.93 -8.32
CA MET A 1 38.29 -9.28 -9.37
C MET A 1 37.09 -8.70 -8.64
N THR A 2 37.13 -7.40 -8.37
CA THR A 2 36.15 -6.70 -7.53
C THR A 2 34.82 -6.58 -8.28
N GLU A 3 33.74 -7.11 -7.73
CA GLU A 3 32.38 -6.91 -8.22
C GLU A 3 32.07 -5.41 -8.22
N ALA A 4 31.57 -4.93 -9.36
CA ALA A 4 31.23 -3.54 -9.56
C ALA A 4 30.05 -3.15 -8.65
N ASP A 5 30.34 -2.25 -7.72
CA ASP A 5 29.36 -1.51 -6.93
C ASP A 5 28.45 -0.73 -7.89
N THR A 6 27.32 -1.35 -8.24
CA THR A 6 26.27 -0.72 -9.04
C THR A 6 25.55 0.24 -8.11
N THR A 7 25.99 1.50 -8.11
CA THR A 7 25.44 2.57 -7.28
C THR A 7 23.96 2.72 -7.62
N THR A 8 23.12 2.04 -6.83
CA THR A 8 21.68 2.09 -7.02
C THR A 8 21.25 3.49 -6.61
N LEU A 9 20.67 4.23 -7.55
CA LEU A 9 20.32 5.63 -7.32
C LEU A 9 19.09 5.68 -6.40
N GLU A 10 19.31 5.89 -5.11
CA GLU A 10 18.25 6.14 -4.14
C GLU A 10 17.90 7.64 -4.13
N ARG A 11 16.61 7.96 -4.13
CA ARG A 11 16.12 9.35 -3.99
C ARG A 11 14.97 9.40 -3.00
N ASP A 12 14.92 10.45 -2.18
CA ASP A 12 13.76 10.74 -1.35
C ASP A 12 12.75 11.54 -2.17
N ARG A 13 11.52 11.02 -2.29
CA ARG A 13 10.39 11.77 -2.83
C ARG A 13 9.50 12.26 -1.70
N LEU A 14 9.25 13.56 -1.65
CA LEU A 14 8.38 14.18 -0.67
C LEU A 14 6.97 14.38 -1.25
N PHE A 15 5.96 13.96 -0.51
CA PHE A 15 4.55 14.18 -0.81
C PHE A 15 3.95 15.10 0.24
N THR A 16 3.28 16.15 -0.20
CA THR A 16 2.61 17.11 0.68
C THR A 16 1.11 16.99 0.49
N PHE A 17 0.40 16.72 1.57
CA PHE A 17 -1.05 16.64 1.63
C PHE A 17 -1.56 17.87 2.38
N ARG A 18 -2.44 18.64 1.75
CA ARG A 18 -3.02 19.86 2.33
C ARG A 18 -4.52 19.70 2.44
N ASP A 19 -5.11 20.26 3.47
CA ASP A 19 -6.54 20.43 3.61
C ASP A 19 -6.85 21.94 3.57
N GLU A 20 -7.42 22.41 2.46
CA GLU A 20 -7.64 23.84 2.23
C GLU A 20 -8.68 24.45 3.18
N GLU A 21 -9.56 23.62 3.76
CA GLU A 21 -10.60 24.10 4.69
C GLU A 21 -10.07 24.31 6.11
N THR A 22 -9.07 23.52 6.51
CA THR A 22 -8.53 23.50 7.88
C THR A 22 -7.12 24.07 8.01
N ASP A 23 -6.45 24.36 6.88
CA ASP A 23 -5.03 24.72 6.80
C ASP A 23 -4.09 23.63 7.38
N ASP A 24 -4.60 22.39 7.54
CA ASP A 24 -3.80 21.25 7.94
C ASP A 24 -2.87 20.86 6.79
N GLU A 25 -1.59 20.66 7.10
CA GLU A 25 -0.60 20.13 6.17
C GLU A 25 0.08 18.90 6.78
N LEU A 26 0.31 17.89 5.96
CA LEU A 26 1.15 16.75 6.31
C LEU A 26 2.12 16.42 5.18
N GLN A 27 3.34 16.09 5.55
CA GLN A 27 4.37 15.66 4.62
C GLN A 27 4.76 14.21 4.88
N VAL A 28 4.83 13.42 3.81
CA VAL A 28 5.30 12.03 3.85
C VAL A 28 6.49 11.89 2.90
N LYS A 29 7.57 11.32 3.41
CA LYS A 29 8.81 11.08 2.67
C LYS A 29 8.88 9.60 2.26
N ILE A 30 9.07 9.34 0.98
CA ILE A 30 9.18 7.98 0.45
C ILE A 30 10.53 7.81 -0.24
N PRO A 31 11.42 6.96 0.31
CA PRO A 31 12.61 6.50 -0.39
C PRO A 31 12.21 5.71 -1.64
N GLU A 32 12.70 6.15 -2.80
CA GLU A 32 12.58 5.45 -4.07
C GLU A 32 13.96 4.97 -4.50
N VAL A 33 14.00 3.74 -5.01
CA VAL A 33 15.19 3.13 -5.59
C VAL A 33 14.90 2.96 -7.08
N ILE A 34 15.72 3.57 -7.93
CA ILE A 34 15.59 3.43 -9.39
C ILE A 34 16.18 2.07 -9.79
N ASP A 35 15.43 1.01 -9.48
CA ASP A 35 15.69 -0.37 -9.87
C ASP A 35 14.50 -0.82 -10.75
N PRO A 36 14.73 -1.42 -11.94
CA PRO A 36 13.66 -1.95 -12.77
C PRO A 36 12.85 -3.09 -12.11
N ALA A 37 13.31 -3.62 -10.96
CA ALA A 37 12.52 -4.52 -10.14
C ALA A 37 11.25 -3.83 -9.57
N TYR A 38 10.13 -4.54 -9.62
CA TYR A 38 8.82 -4.09 -9.16
C TYR A 38 8.84 -3.62 -7.69
N GLY A 39 8.14 -2.51 -7.38
CA GLY A 39 7.88 -2.07 -6.00
C GLY A 39 8.88 -1.06 -5.41
N MET A 40 9.85 -0.59 -6.20
CA MET A 40 10.93 0.29 -5.72
C MET A 40 10.70 1.80 -6.01
N TYR A 41 9.63 2.16 -6.71
CA TYR A 41 9.21 3.55 -6.95
C TYR A 41 7.70 3.71 -6.73
N VAL A 42 7.25 4.96 -6.56
CA VAL A 42 5.83 5.28 -6.32
C VAL A 42 5.05 5.25 -7.64
N TRP A 43 4.12 4.30 -7.77
CA TRP A 43 3.21 4.19 -8.92
C TRP A 43 2.09 5.24 -8.89
N PRO A 44 1.50 5.63 -10.03
CA PRO A 44 0.53 6.73 -10.11
C PRO A 44 -0.71 6.58 -9.22
N CYS A 45 -1.18 5.37 -8.93
CA CYS A 45 -2.35 5.18 -8.08
C CYS A 45 -2.07 5.32 -6.57
N ALA A 46 -0.81 5.22 -6.15
CA ALA A 46 -0.45 5.34 -4.73
C ALA A 46 -0.69 6.77 -4.19
N PRO A 47 -0.27 7.87 -4.85
CA PRO A 47 -0.61 9.22 -4.41
C PRO A 47 -2.12 9.50 -4.40
N VAL A 48 -2.89 8.90 -5.31
CA VAL A 48 -4.36 9.06 -5.34
C VAL A 48 -4.99 8.38 -4.13
N LEU A 49 -4.60 7.13 -3.82
CA LEU A 49 -5.10 6.44 -2.64
C LEU A 49 -4.65 7.14 -1.35
N ALA A 50 -3.42 7.62 -1.30
CA ALA A 50 -2.90 8.38 -0.18
C ALA A 50 -3.70 9.69 0.01
N GLN A 51 -4.02 10.42 -1.05
CA GLN A 51 -4.88 11.59 -0.95
C GLN A 51 -6.27 11.24 -0.37
N TYR A 52 -6.86 10.10 -0.75
CA TYR A 52 -8.12 9.64 -0.17
C TYR A 52 -7.98 9.32 1.33
N VAL A 53 -6.89 8.64 1.73
CA VAL A 53 -6.55 8.40 3.14
C VAL A 53 -6.46 9.72 3.91
N TRP A 54 -5.79 10.73 3.36
CA TRP A 54 -5.68 12.07 3.97
C TRP A 54 -7.05 12.74 4.15
N THR A 55 -7.91 12.70 3.14
CA THR A 55 -9.27 13.23 3.23
C THR A 55 -10.10 12.50 4.30
N ARG A 56 -9.83 11.21 4.54
CA ARG A 56 -10.48 10.39 5.58
C ARG A 56 -9.69 10.29 6.89
N ARG A 57 -8.65 11.11 7.10
CA ARG A 57 -7.71 11.00 8.23
C ARG A 57 -8.35 10.97 9.63
N LYS A 58 -9.44 11.69 9.83
CA LYS A 58 -10.18 11.69 11.11
C LYS A 58 -10.88 10.36 11.38
N TRP A 59 -11.36 9.70 10.32
CA TRP A 59 -12.08 8.44 10.39
C TRP A 59 -11.14 7.23 10.51
N ILE A 60 -9.95 7.30 9.89
CA ILE A 60 -8.95 6.23 9.94
C ILE A 60 -8.19 6.16 11.27
N HIS A 61 -8.26 7.23 12.08
CA HIS A 61 -7.58 7.28 13.37
C HIS A 61 -7.98 6.12 14.28
N GLY A 62 -7.00 5.37 14.79
CA GLY A 62 -7.21 4.19 15.64
C GLY A 62 -7.73 2.95 14.92
N LYS A 63 -7.92 2.98 13.59
CA LYS A 63 -8.34 1.81 12.80
C LYS A 63 -7.19 0.87 12.52
N HIS A 64 -7.51 -0.41 12.33
CA HIS A 64 -6.59 -1.42 11.83
C HIS A 64 -6.61 -1.41 10.30
N VAL A 65 -5.48 -1.12 9.69
CA VAL A 65 -5.34 -1.00 8.24
C VAL A 65 -4.35 -2.05 7.75
N VAL A 66 -4.68 -2.74 6.66
CA VAL A 66 -3.70 -3.55 5.92
C VAL A 66 -3.53 -2.98 4.51
N GLU A 67 -2.29 -2.92 4.04
CA GLU A 67 -1.99 -2.57 2.65
C GLU A 67 -1.48 -3.81 1.91
N LEU A 68 -2.16 -4.18 0.83
CA LEU A 68 -1.75 -5.23 -0.09
C LEU A 68 -0.86 -4.65 -1.18
N GLY A 69 0.27 -5.30 -1.46
CA GLY A 69 1.19 -4.85 -2.51
C GLY A 69 1.76 -3.45 -2.24
N ALA A 70 2.23 -3.23 -1.01
CA ALA A 70 2.59 -1.90 -0.53
C ALA A 70 3.72 -1.26 -1.36
N GLY A 71 4.68 -2.03 -1.88
CA GLY A 71 5.82 -1.54 -2.65
C GLY A 71 6.65 -0.50 -1.88
N THR A 72 6.38 0.78 -2.17
CA THR A 72 6.99 1.92 -1.47
C THR A 72 6.20 2.41 -0.26
N SER A 73 4.98 1.89 -0.06
CA SER A 73 4.09 2.05 1.10
C SER A 73 3.52 3.45 1.36
N LEU A 74 3.43 4.32 0.35
CA LEU A 74 2.92 5.68 0.54
C LEU A 74 1.53 5.74 1.21
N PRO A 75 0.50 4.99 0.74
CA PRO A 75 -0.82 5.00 1.38
C PRO A 75 -0.80 4.51 2.84
N GLY A 76 -0.15 3.36 3.09
CA GLY A 76 -0.10 2.78 4.42
C GLY A 76 0.75 3.59 5.41
N VAL A 77 1.87 4.16 4.98
CA VAL A 77 2.67 5.07 5.82
C VAL A 77 1.87 6.32 6.18
N LEU A 78 1.17 6.91 5.20
CA LEU A 78 0.31 8.06 5.49
C LEU A 78 -0.81 7.69 6.49
N ALA A 79 -1.44 6.53 6.33
CA ALA A 79 -2.44 6.04 7.29
C ALA A 79 -1.86 5.91 8.71
N ALA A 80 -0.63 5.39 8.84
CA ALA A 80 0.07 5.27 10.12
C ALA A 80 0.36 6.64 10.74
N VAL A 81 0.80 7.61 9.94
CA VAL A 81 1.03 9.00 10.39
C VAL A 81 -0.29 9.67 10.84
N CYS A 82 -1.41 9.35 10.20
CA CYS A 82 -2.75 9.76 10.64
C CYS A 82 -3.27 9.02 11.90
N GLY A 83 -2.49 8.09 12.46
CA GLY A 83 -2.78 7.40 13.71
C GLY A 83 -3.52 6.07 13.58
N ALA A 84 -3.51 5.46 12.39
CA ALA A 84 -3.94 4.07 12.22
C ALA A 84 -2.88 3.08 12.71
N ARG A 85 -3.28 1.86 13.07
CA ARG A 85 -2.37 0.72 13.26
C ARG A 85 -2.28 -0.02 11.93
N VAL A 86 -1.10 -0.05 11.32
CA VAL A 86 -0.95 -0.49 9.93
C VAL A 86 -0.15 -1.79 9.84
N THR A 87 -0.60 -2.68 8.97
CA THR A 87 0.17 -3.83 8.50
C THR A 87 0.45 -3.65 7.02
N LEU A 88 1.71 -3.39 6.66
CA LEU A 88 2.16 -3.34 5.27
C LEU A 88 2.48 -4.75 4.80
N THR A 89 1.98 -5.11 3.62
CA THR A 89 2.26 -6.42 3.03
C THR A 89 2.75 -6.31 1.60
N ASP A 90 3.72 -7.15 1.27
CA ASP A 90 4.23 -7.31 -0.09
C ASP A 90 4.73 -8.75 -0.29
N HIS A 91 5.15 -9.09 -1.51
CA HIS A 91 5.50 -10.44 -1.90
C HIS A 91 6.57 -11.06 -0.97
N SER A 92 6.22 -12.16 -0.31
CA SER A 92 7.03 -12.79 0.74
C SER A 92 8.45 -13.18 0.29
N ARG A 93 8.62 -13.52 -0.99
CA ARG A 93 9.91 -13.91 -1.58
C ARG A 93 10.73 -12.72 -2.11
N LEU A 94 10.29 -11.48 -1.88
CA LEU A 94 11.01 -10.26 -2.26
C LEU A 94 11.39 -9.43 -1.01
N PRO A 95 12.42 -9.85 -0.24
CA PRO A 95 12.84 -9.14 0.98
C PRO A 95 13.19 -7.68 0.76
N ARG A 96 13.63 -7.30 -0.45
CA ARG A 96 13.94 -5.91 -0.80
C ARG A 96 12.71 -5.01 -0.74
N CYS A 97 11.54 -5.48 -1.17
CA CYS A 97 10.28 -4.72 -1.10
C CYS A 97 9.84 -4.52 0.35
N LEU A 98 9.93 -5.56 1.18
CA LEU A 98 9.65 -5.47 2.62
C LEU A 98 10.64 -4.54 3.34
N GLY A 99 11.93 -4.62 2.98
CA GLY A 99 12.95 -3.69 3.46
C GLY A 99 12.67 -2.24 3.06
N ASN A 100 12.12 -2.02 1.85
CA ASN A 100 11.73 -0.70 1.39
C ASN A 100 10.54 -0.14 2.18
N CYS A 101 9.53 -0.95 2.48
CA CYS A 101 8.43 -0.58 3.38
C CYS A 101 8.97 -0.11 4.74
N LEU A 102 9.89 -0.87 5.35
CA LEU A 102 10.54 -0.51 6.61
C LEU A 102 11.30 0.83 6.51
N LYS A 103 12.04 1.05 5.42
CA LYS A 103 12.74 2.34 5.18
C LYS A 103 11.74 3.50 5.11
N SER A 104 10.63 3.34 4.39
CA SER A 104 9.56 4.34 4.34
C SER A 104 8.96 4.61 5.72
N CYS A 105 8.70 3.58 6.53
CA CYS A 105 8.22 3.76 7.91
C CYS A 105 9.23 4.53 8.78
N GLN A 106 10.52 4.21 8.67
CA GLN A 106 11.60 4.88 9.40
C GLN A 106 11.73 6.35 9.01
N ALA A 107 11.66 6.65 7.70
CA ALA A 107 11.75 8.01 7.17
C ALA A 107 10.62 8.93 7.67
N ASN A 108 9.51 8.36 8.15
CA ASN A 108 8.35 9.09 8.68
C ASN A 108 8.12 8.88 10.19
N GLY A 109 9.05 8.23 10.90
CA GLY A 109 8.96 8.05 12.36
C GLY A 109 7.78 7.20 12.82
N VAL A 110 7.33 6.24 12.00
CA VAL A 110 6.20 5.34 12.31
C VAL A 110 6.58 3.86 12.36
N ALA A 111 7.87 3.54 12.33
CA ALA A 111 8.37 2.15 12.32
C ALA A 111 7.95 1.33 13.57
N ASP A 112 7.60 2.00 14.68
CA ASP A 112 7.09 1.38 15.91
C ASP A 112 5.58 1.08 15.87
N LYS A 113 4.85 1.64 14.89
CA LYS A 113 3.39 1.53 14.76
C LYS A 113 2.95 0.70 13.54
N VAL A 114 3.90 0.23 12.76
CA VAL A 114 3.67 -0.47 11.49
C VAL A 114 4.31 -1.84 11.52
N ASP A 115 3.49 -2.87 11.32
CA ASP A 115 3.96 -4.22 11.08
C ASP A 115 4.26 -4.40 9.58
N VAL A 116 5.39 -5.00 9.23
CA VAL A 116 5.73 -5.34 7.84
C VAL A 116 5.77 -6.86 7.69
N VAL A 117 4.88 -7.40 6.86
CA VAL A 117 4.64 -8.85 6.74
C VAL A 117 4.73 -9.30 5.29
N GLY A 118 5.45 -10.40 5.03
CA GLY A 118 5.45 -11.03 3.72
C GLY A 118 4.10 -11.72 3.44
N LEU A 119 3.39 -11.29 2.41
CA LEU A 119 2.14 -11.87 1.94
C LEU A 119 2.20 -11.97 0.42
N THR A 120 2.35 -13.18 -0.11
CA THR A 120 2.18 -13.44 -1.53
C THR A 120 0.71 -13.72 -1.81
N TRP A 121 0.13 -13.01 -2.79
CA TRP A 121 -1.28 -13.16 -3.12
C TRP A 121 -1.60 -14.61 -3.51
N GLY A 122 -2.75 -15.11 -3.05
CA GLY A 122 -3.20 -16.48 -3.29
C GLY A 122 -2.48 -17.55 -2.46
N GLU A 123 -1.46 -17.18 -1.68
CA GLU A 123 -0.76 -18.07 -0.76
C GLU A 123 -1.22 -17.82 0.68
N PHE A 124 -1.66 -18.87 1.37
CA PHE A 124 -2.19 -18.79 2.74
C PHE A 124 -1.41 -19.69 3.70
N PRO A 125 -0.13 -19.39 4.01
CA PRO A 125 0.62 -20.13 5.02
C PRO A 125 0.10 -19.79 6.44
N PRO A 126 0.44 -20.57 7.48
CA PRO A 126 -0.07 -20.39 8.83
C PRO A 126 0.10 -18.97 9.41
N GLU A 127 1.15 -18.26 9.02
CA GLU A 127 1.44 -16.88 9.46
C GLU A 127 0.37 -15.90 8.95
N VAL A 128 -0.11 -16.08 7.72
CA VAL A 128 -1.22 -15.29 7.16
C VAL A 128 -2.51 -15.56 7.93
N PHE A 129 -2.70 -16.80 8.43
CA PHE A 129 -3.82 -17.12 9.31
C PHE A 129 -3.71 -16.52 10.72
N GLN A 130 -2.56 -15.99 11.12
CA GLN A 130 -2.37 -15.32 12.40
C GLN A 130 -2.59 -13.81 12.31
N LEU A 131 -2.76 -13.26 11.10
CA LEU A 131 -3.07 -11.84 10.92
C LEU A 131 -4.36 -11.45 11.66
N PRO A 132 -4.39 -10.26 12.28
CA PRO A 132 -5.58 -9.76 12.96
C PRO A 132 -6.70 -9.46 11.95
N GLY A 133 -7.90 -9.19 12.46
CA GLY A 133 -8.94 -8.54 11.65
C GLY A 133 -8.56 -7.09 11.34
N PHE A 134 -8.99 -6.61 10.18
CA PHE A 134 -8.75 -5.24 9.71
C PHE A 134 -10.07 -4.48 9.57
N ASP A 135 -10.02 -3.17 9.76
CA ASP A 135 -11.15 -2.30 9.44
C ASP A 135 -11.09 -1.84 7.98
N ILE A 136 -9.88 -1.70 7.44
CA ILE A 136 -9.64 -1.14 6.11
C ILE A 136 -8.56 -1.95 5.38
N ILE A 137 -8.82 -2.25 4.12
CA ILE A 137 -7.86 -2.89 3.21
C ILE A 137 -7.52 -1.90 2.10
N LEU A 138 -6.25 -1.51 1.99
CA LEU A 138 -5.71 -0.65 0.94
C LEU A 138 -5.08 -1.51 -0.16
N ALA A 139 -5.31 -1.16 -1.42
CA ALA A 139 -4.58 -1.73 -2.55
C ALA A 139 -4.44 -0.68 -3.66
N SER A 140 -3.22 -0.23 -3.93
CA SER A 140 -2.93 0.72 -5.03
C SER A 140 -2.15 0.05 -6.15
N ASP A 141 -2.65 0.15 -7.38
CA ASP A 141 -2.01 -0.41 -8.59
C ASP A 141 -1.73 -1.92 -8.52
N CYS A 142 -2.54 -2.68 -7.78
CA CYS A 142 -2.33 -4.12 -7.64
C CYS A 142 -2.94 -4.96 -8.80
N PHE A 143 -3.84 -4.39 -9.60
CA PHE A 143 -4.49 -5.04 -10.75
C PHE A 143 -3.75 -4.74 -12.05
N TYR A 144 -2.46 -5.10 -12.13
CA TYR A 144 -1.60 -4.80 -13.30
C TYR A 144 -1.20 -6.02 -14.13
N ASP A 145 -1.09 -7.21 -13.52
CA ASP A 145 -0.85 -8.48 -14.22
C ASP A 145 -2.08 -9.36 -14.11
N THR A 146 -2.73 -9.61 -15.25
CA THR A 146 -3.92 -10.48 -15.34
C THR A 146 -3.73 -11.87 -14.76
N LYS A 147 -2.49 -12.39 -14.71
CA LYS A 147 -2.18 -13.69 -14.11
C LYS A 147 -2.37 -13.70 -12.59
N GLU A 148 -2.24 -12.53 -11.95
CA GLU A 148 -2.35 -12.37 -10.50
C GLU A 148 -3.78 -12.00 -10.04
N PHE A 149 -4.73 -11.78 -10.97
CA PHE A 149 -6.06 -11.28 -10.63
C PHE A 149 -6.83 -12.23 -9.70
N GLU A 150 -6.81 -13.53 -9.99
CA GLU A 150 -7.45 -14.52 -9.12
C GLU A 150 -6.76 -14.60 -7.75
N ASN A 151 -5.44 -14.49 -7.71
CA ASN A 151 -4.66 -14.53 -6.47
C ASN A 151 -4.98 -13.35 -5.56
N ILE A 152 -5.03 -12.12 -6.10
CA ILE A 152 -5.37 -10.94 -5.30
C ILE A 152 -6.84 -10.95 -4.88
N LEU A 153 -7.76 -11.39 -5.73
CA LEU A 153 -9.17 -11.53 -5.37
C LEU A 153 -9.38 -12.56 -4.25
N ALA A 154 -8.70 -13.72 -4.33
CA ALA A 154 -8.72 -14.72 -3.26
C ALA A 154 -8.16 -14.16 -1.94
N THR A 155 -7.09 -13.36 -2.02
CA THR A 155 -6.49 -12.71 -0.85
C THR A 155 -7.42 -11.67 -0.23
N LEU A 156 -8.04 -10.83 -1.06
CA LEU A 156 -9.04 -9.85 -0.62
C LEU A 156 -10.23 -10.53 0.05
N HIS A 157 -10.77 -11.58 -0.58
CA HIS A 157 -11.88 -12.34 -0.02
C HIS A 157 -11.52 -12.97 1.33
N PHE A 158 -10.34 -13.59 1.44
CA PHE A 158 -9.84 -14.14 2.71
C PHE A 158 -9.75 -13.10 3.82
N LEU A 159 -9.20 -11.91 3.53
CA LEU A 159 -9.07 -10.84 4.51
C LEU A 159 -10.43 -10.25 4.92
N LEU A 160 -11.35 -10.09 3.96
CA LEU A 160 -12.71 -9.61 4.20
C LEU A 160 -13.53 -10.60 5.03
N ASP A 161 -13.43 -11.90 4.76
CA ASP A 161 -14.15 -12.94 5.52
C ASP A 161 -13.75 -12.98 6.99
N ARG A 162 -12.47 -12.69 7.27
CA ARG A 162 -11.93 -12.60 8.62
C ARG A 162 -12.20 -11.26 9.31
N SER A 163 -12.74 -10.29 8.58
CA SER A 163 -12.90 -8.91 9.02
C SER A 163 -14.36 -8.45 8.82
N LYS A 164 -15.19 -8.69 9.84
CA LYS A 164 -16.66 -8.63 9.72
C LYS A 164 -17.25 -7.33 9.14
N ASN A 165 -16.56 -6.20 9.28
CA ASN A 165 -16.98 -4.87 8.79
C ASN A 165 -15.86 -4.15 8.02
N ALA A 166 -14.93 -4.90 7.40
CA ALA A 166 -13.86 -4.28 6.64
C ALA A 166 -14.39 -3.58 5.39
N THR A 167 -13.82 -2.41 5.09
CA THR A 167 -14.00 -1.72 3.82
C THR A 167 -12.72 -1.83 3.00
N CYS A 168 -12.85 -2.06 1.70
CA CYS A 168 -11.70 -2.08 0.80
C CYS A 168 -11.64 -0.80 -0.03
N TRP A 169 -10.47 -0.17 -0.08
CA TRP A 169 -10.15 1.00 -0.89
C TRP A 169 -9.11 0.63 -1.92
N ILE A 170 -9.54 0.55 -3.17
CA ILE A 170 -8.71 0.13 -4.29
C ILE A 170 -8.58 1.28 -5.26
N THR A 171 -7.34 1.61 -5.63
CA THR A 171 -7.04 2.42 -6.81
C THR A 171 -6.36 1.56 -7.86
N TYR A 172 -6.82 1.63 -9.10
CA TYR A 172 -6.15 0.97 -10.22
C TYR A 172 -6.18 1.85 -11.46
N GLN A 173 -5.12 1.74 -12.26
CA GLN A 173 -5.03 2.40 -13.55
C GLN A 173 -5.49 1.43 -14.66
N GLU A 174 -6.50 1.83 -15.43
CA GLU A 174 -6.83 1.11 -16.66
C GLU A 174 -5.75 1.38 -17.71
N ARG A 175 -5.12 0.31 -18.21
CA ARG A 175 -4.08 0.40 -19.25
C ARG A 175 -4.67 -0.09 -20.57
N SER A 176 -5.20 0.82 -21.37
CA SER A 176 -5.64 0.51 -22.74
C SER A 176 -4.42 0.38 -23.66
N LEU A 177 -4.46 -0.57 -24.61
CA LEU A 177 -3.38 -0.83 -25.58
C LEU A 177 -3.07 0.35 -26.52
N ILE A 178 -3.91 1.40 -26.50
CA ILE A 178 -3.86 2.53 -27.43
C ILE A 178 -3.24 3.78 -26.76
N GLY A 179 -2.92 3.72 -25.46
CA GLY A 179 -2.08 4.71 -24.76
C GLY A 179 -2.62 6.14 -24.68
N LEU A 180 -3.85 6.40 -25.14
CA LEU A 180 -4.43 7.74 -25.20
C LEU A 180 -5.27 8.11 -23.98
N ASP A 181 -5.71 7.12 -23.19
CA ASP A 181 -6.52 7.34 -22.00
C ASP A 181 -5.96 6.56 -20.79
N CYS A 182 -5.68 7.28 -19.70
CA CYS A 182 -5.28 6.72 -18.41
C CYS A 182 -6.32 7.14 -17.37
N PHE A 183 -7.25 6.26 -17.03
CA PHE A 183 -8.22 6.49 -15.96
C PHE A 183 -7.76 5.78 -14.68
N ILE A 184 -7.80 6.52 -13.56
CA ILE A 184 -7.62 5.95 -12.23
C ILE A 184 -9.01 5.77 -11.63
N TYR A 185 -9.37 4.52 -11.37
CA TYR A 185 -10.65 4.19 -10.75
C TYR A 185 -10.45 3.98 -9.25
N PHE A 186 -11.33 4.58 -8.46
CA PHE A 186 -11.43 4.34 -7.02
C PHE A 186 -12.69 3.52 -6.74
N LYS A 187 -12.54 2.40 -6.04
CA LYS A 187 -13.67 1.60 -5.58
C LYS A 187 -13.62 1.44 -4.07
N GLU A 188 -14.67 1.92 -3.42
CA GLU A 188 -15.00 1.61 -2.03
C GLU A 188 -16.01 0.46 -2.03
N GLN A 189 -15.68 -0.64 -1.37
CA GLN A 189 -16.58 -1.79 -1.23
C GLN A 189 -16.77 -2.11 0.25
N GLU A 190 -18.02 -2.04 0.69
CA GLU A 190 -18.48 -2.57 1.96
C GLU A 190 -19.05 -3.97 1.75
N ARG A 191 -18.95 -4.84 2.76
CA ARG A 191 -19.53 -6.18 2.71
C ARG A 191 -21.05 -6.09 2.52
N GLN A 192 -21.56 -6.55 1.37
CA GLN A 192 -22.97 -6.89 1.24
C GLN A 192 -23.21 -8.27 1.86
N ILE A 193 -24.02 -8.31 2.92
CA ILE A 193 -24.52 -9.57 3.49
C ILE A 193 -25.54 -10.11 2.48
N TYR A 194 -25.19 -11.17 1.76
CA TYR A 194 -26.14 -11.98 1.00
C TYR A 194 -26.70 -13.10 1.88
#